data_AF-A0A1G8YMC3-F1
#
_entry.id   AF-A0A1G8YMC3-F1
#
_cell.length_a   1.000
_cell.length_b   1.000
_cell.length_c   1.000
_cell.angle_alpha   90.00
_cell.angle_beta   90.00
_cell.angle_gamma   90.00
#
_symmetry.space_group_name_H-M   'P 1'
#
loop_
_entity.id
_entity.type
_entity.pdbx_description
1 polymer ?
#
loop_
_entity_poly.entity_id
_entity_poly.type
_entity_poly.pdbx_seq_one_letter_code
_entity_poly.pdbx_strand_id
1 'polypeptide(L)' 'MKQNWELEELIEHFTVIPEEMRLLKNKYGGIRLGFVVLLKFFQYQDRFPKAKNEINPQVIDYIHLI' A
#
# COMPACT_ATOMS: atom_id res chain seq x y z
N MET A 1 -10.70 -0.52 5.28
CA MET A 1 -10.09 0.78 4.90
C MET A 1 -11.18 1.79 4.55
N LYS A 2 -10.86 3.09 4.60
CA LYS A 2 -11.75 4.18 4.12
C LYS A 2 -12.08 3.95 2.64
N GLN A 3 -13.27 4.36 2.21
CA GLN A 3 -13.74 4.17 0.82
C GLN A 3 -13.31 5.30 -0.13
N ASN A 4 -13.17 6.53 0.38
CA ASN A 4 -12.74 7.68 -0.39
C ASN A 4 -11.50 8.29 0.26
N TRP A 5 -10.45 8.53 -0.52
CA TRP A 5 -9.21 9.13 -0.05
C TRP A 5 -8.94 10.44 -0.79
N GLU A 6 -8.51 11.45 -0.04
CA GLU A 6 -7.89 12.64 -0.61
C GLU A 6 -6.41 12.37 -0.95
N LEU A 7 -5.85 13.15 -1.87
CA LEU A 7 -4.47 12.95 -2.33
C LEU A 7 -3.47 13.13 -1.17
N GLU A 8 -3.71 14.09 -0.29
CA GLU A 8 -2.86 14.36 0.86
C GLU A 8 -2.83 13.18 1.84
N GLU A 9 -3.98 12.55 2.09
CA GLU A 9 -4.06 11.34 2.92
C GLU A 9 -3.32 10.17 2.26
N LEU A 10 -3.40 10.06 0.93
CA LEU A 10 -2.67 9.04 0.17
C LEU A 10 -1.16 9.23 0.30
N ILE A 11 -0.69 10.47 0.16
CA ILE A 11 0.72 10.83 0.34
C ILE A 11 1.18 10.51 1.76
N GLU A 12 0.40 10.90 2.77
CA GLU A 12 0.77 10.72 4.17
C GLU A 12 0.89 9.25 4.57
N HIS A 13 -0.05 8.41 4.16
CA HIS A 13 -0.14 7.03 4.66
C HIS A 13 0.42 5.98 3.70
N PHE A 14 0.40 6.24 2.39
CA PHE A 14 0.67 5.22 1.38
C PHE A 14 1.92 5.49 0.53
N THR A 15 2.62 6.61 0.73
CA THR A 15 3.96 6.82 0.13
C THR A 15 4.96 5.85 0.74
N VAL A 16 5.71 5.13 -0.10
CA VAL A 16 6.77 4.23 0.37
C VAL A 16 8.00 5.03 0.76
N ILE A 17 8.44 4.92 2.01
CA ILE A 17 9.61 5.64 2.52
C ILE A 17 10.91 4.84 2.33
N PRO A 18 12.11 5.47 2.37
CA PRO A 18 13.38 4.79 2.11
C PRO A 18 13.63 3.55 2.96
N GLU A 19 13.19 3.55 4.21
CA GLU A 19 13.31 2.42 5.14
C GLU A 19 12.51 1.21 4.65
N GLU A 20 11.29 1.44 4.15
CA GLU A 20 10.41 0.41 3.60
C GLU A 20 10.94 -0.13 2.27
N MET A 21 11.59 0.72 1.47
CA MET A 21 12.24 0.29 0.21
C MET A 21 13.28 -0.80 0.45
N ARG A 22 13.89 -0.87 1.64
CA ARG A 22 14.81 -1.96 2.01
C ARG A 22 14.12 -3.33 2.04
N LEU A 23 12.84 -3.38 2.38
CA LEU A 23 12.01 -4.59 2.38
C LEU A 23 11.64 -5.06 0.96
N LEU A 24 11.77 -4.17 -0.03
CA LEU A 24 11.40 -4.42 -1.43
C LEU A 24 12.56 -4.88 -2.29
N LYS A 25 13.81 -4.87 -1.79
CA LYS A 25 15.04 -5.09 -2.58
C LYS A 25 15.03 -6.33 -3.48
N ASN A 26 14.35 -7.39 -3.08
CA ASN A 26 14.30 -8.66 -3.81
C ASN A 26 12.94 -8.93 -4.51
N LYS A 27 12.06 -7.92 -4.59
CA LYS A 27 10.71 -8.05 -5.14
C LYS A 27 10.60 -7.23 -6.42
N TYR A 28 10.06 -7.83 -7.48
CA TYR A 28 9.94 -7.20 -8.79
C TYR A 28 8.50 -7.33 -9.33
N GLY A 29 8.12 -6.41 -10.22
CA GLY A 29 6.83 -6.44 -10.90
C GLY A 29 5.63 -6.53 -9.95
N GLY A 30 4.65 -7.37 -10.29
CA GLY A 30 3.42 -7.55 -9.51
C GLY A 30 3.64 -8.07 -8.08
N ILE A 31 4.74 -8.80 -7.81
CA ILE A 31 5.10 -9.26 -6.46
C ILE A 31 5.45 -8.06 -5.57
N ARG A 32 6.12 -7.05 -6.12
CA ARG A 32 6.46 -5.82 -5.40
C ARG A 32 5.18 -5.04 -5.05
N LEU A 33 4.29 -4.83 -6.02
CA LEU A 33 3.03 -4.12 -5.80
C LEU A 33 2.19 -4.79 -4.70
N GLY A 34 1.94 -6.10 -4.84
CA GLY A 34 1.15 -6.83 -3.85
C GLY A 34 1.75 -6.78 -2.44
N PHE A 35 3.09 -6.84 -2.33
CA PHE A 35 3.76 -6.70 -1.04
C PHE A 35 3.62 -5.30 -0.45
N VAL A 36 3.81 -4.24 -1.24
CA VAL A 36 3.67 -2.85 -0.76
C VAL A 36 2.25 -2.58 -0.28
N VAL A 37 1.24 -3.02 -1.05
CA VAL A 37 -0.17 -2.88 -0.67
C VAL A 37 -0.45 -3.56 0.68
N LEU A 38 0.06 -4.79 0.89
CA LEU A 38 -0.11 -5.49 2.16
C LEU A 38 0.64 -4.83 3.32
N LEU A 39 1.85 -4.32 3.07
CA LEU A 39 2.63 -3.58 4.06
C LEU A 39 1.90 -2.32 4.52
N LYS A 40 1.45 -1.49 3.58
CA LYS A 40 0.73 -0.24 3.88
C LYS A 40 -0.62 -0.52 4.53
N PHE A 41 -1.33 -1.56 4.09
CA PHE A 41 -2.56 -2.00 4.76
C PHE A 41 -2.27 -2.33 6.23
N PHE A 42 -1.23 -3.10 6.51
CA PHE A 42 -0.89 -3.49 7.88
C PHE A 42 -0.55 -2.28 8.75
N GLN A 43 0.26 -1.34 8.25
CA GLN A 43 0.60 -0.12 8.99
C GLN A 43 -0.61 0.77 9.28
N TYR A 44 -1.61 0.79 8.39
CA TYR A 44 -2.81 1.62 8.54
C TYR A 44 -3.94 0.95 9.34
N GLN A 45 -3.99 -0.39 9.40
CA GLN A 45 -5.10 -1.14 10.00
C GLN A 45 -4.67 -2.01 11.20
N ASP A 46 -3.38 -2.08 11.50
CA ASP A 46 -2.77 -2.97 12.51
C ASP A 46 -3.14 -4.46 12.34
N ARG A 47 -3.46 -4.87 11.11
CA ARG A 47 -3.79 -6.25 10.73
C ARG A 47 -3.63 -6.45 9.22
N PHE A 48 -3.68 -7.69 8.76
CA PHE A 48 -3.78 -8.00 7.33
C PHE A 48 -5.25 -8.04 6.84
N PRO A 49 -5.49 -7.84 5.53
CA PRO A 49 -6.82 -8.04 4.95
C PRO A 49 -7.19 -9.53 4.98
N LYS A 50 -8.44 -9.84 5.29
CA LYS A 50 -9.01 -11.19 5.21
C LYS A 50 -9.58 -11.48 3.82
N ALA A 51 -9.96 -10.44 3.08
CA ALA A 51 -10.45 -10.54 1.71
C ALA A 51 -9.93 -9.39 0.83
N LYS A 52 -9.85 -9.64 -0.49
CA LYS A 52 -9.31 -8.67 -1.47
C LYS A 52 -10.09 -7.35 -1.51
N ASN A 53 -11.41 -7.41 -1.28
CA ASN A 53 -12.31 -6.25 -1.30
C ASN A 53 -12.13 -5.30 -0.10
N GLU A 54 -11.31 -5.67 0.90
CA GLU A 54 -10.97 -4.76 2.00
C GLU A 54 -9.91 -3.73 1.60
N ILE A 55 -9.18 -3.98 0.52
CA ILE A 55 -8.16 -3.09 -0.04
C ILE A 55 -8.86 -2.09 -0.97
N ASN A 56 -8.67 -0.80 -0.70
CA ASN A 56 -9.25 0.24 -1.54
C ASN A 56 -8.50 0.33 -2.89
N PRO A 57 -9.19 0.29 -4.05
CA PRO A 57 -8.58 0.47 -5.37
C PRO A 57 -7.74 1.75 -5.51
N GLN A 58 -8.16 2.88 -4.92
CA GLN A 58 -7.42 4.15 -4.96
C GLN A 58 -6.02 4.02 -4.35
N VAL A 59 -5.86 3.19 -3.33
CA VAL A 59 -4.55 2.93 -2.69
C VAL A 59 -3.67 2.08 -3.61
N ILE A 60 -4.26 1.10 -4.31
CA ILE A 60 -3.54 0.27 -5.28
C ILE A 60 -3.05 1.14 -6.44
N ASP A 61 -3.93 1.98 -6.98
CA ASP A 61 -3.63 2.88 -8.09
C ASP A 61 -2.55 3.90 -7.70
N TYR A 62 -2.65 4.50 -6.51
CA TYR A 62 -1.63 5.41 -6.00
C TYR A 62 -0.26 4.75 -5.88
N ILE A 63 -0.19 3.57 -5.27
CA ILE A 63 1.07 2.83 -5.10
C ILE A 63 1.67 2.41 -6.45
N HIS A 64 0.83 2.14 -7.47
CA HIS A 64 1.31 1.76 -8.79
C HIS A 64 1.99 2.92 -9.54
N LEU A 65 1.65 4.16 -9.20
CA LEU A 65 2.18 5.37 -9.85
C LEU A 65 3.55 5.82 -9.32
N ILE A 66 4.01 5.27 -8.18
CA ILE A 66 5.26 5.65 -7.48
C ILE A 66 6.30 4.53 -7.48
#